data_AF-A0A6N4UMV4-F1
#
_entry.id   AF-A0A6N4UMV4-F1
#
_cell.length_a   1.000
_cell.length_b   1.000
_cell.length_c   1.000
_cell.angle_alpha   90.00
_cell.angle_beta   90.00
_cell.angle_gamma   90.00
#
_symmetry.space_group_name_H-M   'P 1'
#
loop_
_entity.id
_entity.type
_entity.pdbx_description
1 polymer ?
#
loop_
_entity_poly.entity_id
_entity_poly.type
_entity_poly.pdbx_seq_one_letter_code
_entity_poly.pdbx_strand_id
1 'polypeptide(L)'
;MQRVVVADCSVIIAVDRNAQRLELAKELGATHTVLAETGNPAEEVRRITGRGVQYAVETTGVPSVFTTMTESLAPRGVAGVLGAAALGTSASLDIGSLLPMGSPSK
;
A
#
# COMPACT_ATOMS: atom_id res chain seq x y z
N MET A 1 -14.14 -18.92 -12.97
CA MET A 1 -13.25 -19.15 -11.81
C MET A 1 -13.23 -17.84 -11.03
N GLN A 2 -13.81 -17.83 -9.82
CA GLN A 2 -14.25 -16.63 -9.07
C GLN A 2 -13.10 -15.67 -8.74
N ARG A 3 -13.25 -14.37 -9.09
CA ARG A 3 -12.45 -13.29 -8.49
C ARG A 3 -12.84 -13.17 -7.02
N VAL A 4 -11.87 -13.29 -6.10
CA VAL A 4 -12.10 -13.06 -4.66
C VAL A 4 -11.93 -11.56 -4.41
N VAL A 5 -12.98 -10.81 -4.74
CA VAL A 5 -13.09 -9.39 -4.40
C VAL A 5 -14.19 -9.30 -3.36
N VAL A 6 -13.81 -9.21 -2.08
CA VAL A 6 -14.75 -9.20 -0.94
C VAL A 6 -15.40 -7.81 -0.75
N ALA A 7 -14.89 -6.77 -1.43
CA ALA A 7 -15.39 -5.41 -1.36
C ALA A 7 -15.38 -4.74 -2.74
N ASP A 8 -16.33 -3.86 -3.05
CA ASP A 8 -16.46 -3.11 -4.33
C ASP A 8 -15.36 -2.05 -4.52
N CYS A 9 -14.10 -2.49 -4.47
CA CYS A 9 -12.93 -1.67 -4.76
C CYS A 9 -12.69 -1.66 -6.28
N SER A 10 -12.70 -0.47 -6.89
CA SER A 10 -12.37 -0.29 -8.31
C SER A 10 -10.89 -0.51 -8.62
N VAL A 11 -10.01 -0.25 -7.65
CA VAL A 11 -8.56 -0.41 -7.75
C VAL A 11 -8.05 -1.26 -6.59
N ILE A 12 -7.38 -2.37 -6.90
CA ILE A 12 -6.77 -3.29 -5.94
C ILE A 12 -5.32 -3.47 -6.37
N ILE A 13 -4.38 -3.05 -5.51
CA ILE A 13 -2.95 -3.04 -5.82
C ILE A 13 -2.26 -4.03 -4.89
N ALA A 14 -1.56 -5.00 -5.47
CA ALA A 14 -0.66 -5.87 -4.71
C ALA A 14 0.79 -5.38 -4.84
N VAL A 15 1.50 -5.30 -3.72
CA VAL A 15 2.91 -4.93 -3.67
C VAL A 15 3.70 -6.08 -3.05
N ASP A 16 4.67 -6.61 -3.77
CA ASP A 16 5.56 -7.68 -3.29
C ASP A 16 6.89 -7.59 -4.05
N ARG A 17 7.95 -8.16 -3.49
CA ARG A 17 9.25 -8.30 -4.18
C ARG A 17 9.31 -9.55 -5.07
N ASN A 18 8.39 -10.48 -4.89
CA ASN A 18 8.34 -11.73 -5.65
C ASN A 18 7.32 -11.64 -6.79
N ALA A 19 7.81 -11.63 -8.02
CA ALA A 19 6.97 -11.56 -9.22
C ALA A 19 5.95 -12.70 -9.34
N GLN A 20 6.27 -13.91 -8.88
CA GLN A 20 5.32 -15.04 -8.92
C GLN A 20 4.12 -14.82 -7.98
N ARG A 21 4.34 -14.19 -6.81
CA ARG A 21 3.26 -13.81 -5.90
C ARG A 21 2.38 -12.72 -6.49
N LEU A 22 2.95 -11.81 -7.27
CA LEU A 22 2.21 -10.77 -7.97
C LEU A 22 1.33 -11.34 -9.08
N GLU A 23 1.82 -12.32 -9.85
CA GLU A 23 0.99 -12.99 -10.84
C GLU A 23 -0.18 -13.74 -10.19
N LEU A 24 0.08 -14.46 -9.10
CA LEU A 24 -1.01 -15.06 -8.29
C LEU A 24 -1.99 -13.99 -7.78
N ALA A 25 -1.51 -12.83 -7.33
CA ALA A 25 -2.38 -11.76 -6.86
C ALA A 25 -3.31 -11.23 -7.97
N LYS A 26 -2.84 -11.14 -9.22
CA LYS A 26 -3.69 -10.81 -10.38
C LYS A 26 -4.76 -11.85 -10.61
N GLU A 27 -4.39 -13.13 -10.58
CA GLU A 27 -5.35 -14.25 -10.72
C GLU A 27 -6.43 -14.21 -9.64
N LEU A 28 -6.07 -13.83 -8.42
CA LEU A 28 -6.99 -13.72 -7.28
C LEU A 28 -7.85 -12.46 -7.31
N GLY A 29 -7.49 -11.45 -8.11
CA GLY A 29 -8.36 -10.31 -8.39
C GLY A 29 -7.71 -8.93 -8.31
N ALA A 30 -6.41 -8.83 -7.99
CA ALA A 30 -5.69 -7.55 -8.04
C ALA A 30 -5.79 -6.92 -9.43
N THR A 31 -6.08 -5.62 -9.49
CA THR A 31 -6.15 -4.89 -10.77
C THR A 31 -4.80 -4.36 -11.20
N HIS A 32 -3.90 -4.14 -10.25
CA HIS A 32 -2.53 -3.70 -10.49
C HIS A 32 -1.56 -4.44 -9.57
N THR A 33 -0.31 -4.50 -9.98
CA THR A 33 0.78 -5.08 -9.19
C THR A 33 1.99 -4.16 -9.26
N VAL A 34 2.70 -4.03 -8.14
CA VAL A 34 3.94 -3.25 -8.03
C VAL A 34 5.04 -4.16 -7.51
N LEU A 35 6.12 -4.30 -8.29
CA LEU A 35 7.30 -5.04 -7.89
C LEU A 35 8.19 -4.14 -7.02
N ALA A 36 8.39 -4.54 -5.76
CA ALA A 36 9.07 -3.70 -4.78
C ALA A 36 10.58 -3.52 -5.04
N GLU A 37 11.18 -4.31 -5.92
CA GLU A 37 12.60 -4.20 -6.29
C GLU A 37 12.86 -3.12 -7.35
N THR A 38 11.82 -2.65 -8.04
CA THR A 38 11.93 -1.64 -9.09
C THR A 38 11.45 -0.28 -8.59
N GLY A 39 12.36 0.50 -8.02
CA GLY A 39 12.09 1.90 -7.63
C GLY A 39 11.35 2.06 -6.30
N ASN A 40 10.54 3.12 -6.19
CA ASN A 40 9.77 3.45 -4.98
C ASN A 40 8.31 2.97 -5.12
N PRO A 41 7.88 1.93 -4.39
CA PRO A 41 6.53 1.40 -4.53
C PRO A 41 5.43 2.38 -4.12
N ALA A 42 5.70 3.25 -3.14
CA ALA A 42 4.71 4.24 -2.69
C ALA A 42 4.46 5.31 -3.76
N GLU A 43 5.50 5.72 -4.48
CA GLU A 43 5.35 6.62 -5.64
C GLU A 43 4.54 5.96 -6.74
N GLU A 44 4.80 4.69 -7.03
CA GLU A 44 4.06 3.95 -8.05
C GLU A 44 2.58 3.78 -7.68
N VAL A 45 2.29 3.47 -6.42
CA VAL A 45 0.91 3.43 -5.91
C VAL A 45 0.23 4.79 -6.08
N ARG A 46 0.91 5.89 -5.74
CA ARG A 46 0.38 7.25 -5.93
C ARG A 46 0.20 7.58 -7.41
N ARG A 47 1.08 7.11 -8.30
CA ARG A 47 0.94 7.28 -9.75
C ARG A 47 -0.30 6.57 -10.29
N ILE A 48 -0.55 5.35 -9.84
CA ILE A 48 -1.73 4.55 -10.24
C ILE A 48 -3.03 5.20 -9.74
N THR A 49 -3.02 5.74 -8.52
CA THR A 49 -4.22 6.23 -7.83
C THR A 49 -4.43 7.74 -7.92
N GLY A 50 -3.44 8.47 -8.44
CA GLY A 50 -3.37 9.94 -8.48
C GLY A 50 -3.03 10.61 -7.15
N ARG A 51 -3.48 10.05 -6.02
CA ARG A 51 -3.33 10.68 -4.69
C ARG A 51 -2.95 9.75 -3.54
N GLY A 52 -2.84 8.45 -3.79
CA GLY A 52 -2.73 7.40 -2.77
C GLY A 52 -4.03 6.60 -2.57
N VAL A 53 -3.90 5.47 -1.87
CA VAL A 53 -5.02 4.57 -1.59
C VAL A 53 -5.82 5.01 -0.38
N GLN A 54 -7.13 4.73 -0.37
CA GLN A 54 -7.98 4.99 0.81
C GLN A 54 -7.79 3.95 1.91
N TYR A 55 -7.44 2.72 1.51
CA TYR A 55 -7.24 1.60 2.40
C TYR A 55 -5.93 0.91 2.03
N ALA A 56 -5.12 0.57 3.03
CA ALA A 56 -3.91 -0.22 2.86
C ALA A 56 -3.79 -1.26 3.96
N VAL A 57 -3.15 -2.39 3.65
CA VAL A 57 -2.96 -3.50 4.59
C VAL A 57 -1.51 -3.97 4.52
N GLU A 58 -0.85 -4.05 5.67
CA GLU A 58 0.53 -4.55 5.84
C GLU A 58 0.48 -5.94 6.47
N THR A 59 1.05 -6.95 5.79
CA THR A 59 0.96 -8.36 6.21
C THR A 59 2.33 -9.03 6.39
N THR A 60 3.42 -8.30 6.19
CA THR A 60 4.80 -8.82 6.21
C THR A 60 5.46 -8.66 7.58
N GLY A 61 5.04 -7.67 8.38
CA GLY A 61 5.69 -7.34 9.66
C GLY A 61 7.05 -6.66 9.49
N VAL A 62 7.41 -6.28 8.27
CA VAL A 62 8.70 -5.65 7.96
C VAL A 62 8.57 -4.12 8.13
N PRO A 63 9.41 -3.46 8.95
CA PRO A 63 9.30 -2.03 9.20
C PRO A 63 9.34 -1.14 7.96
N SER A 64 10.17 -1.47 6.96
CA SER A 64 10.23 -0.69 5.71
C SER A 64 8.94 -0.80 4.90
N VAL A 65 8.28 -1.98 4.90
CA VAL A 65 7.00 -2.19 4.23
C VAL A 65 5.88 -1.43 4.95
N PHE A 66 5.94 -1.37 6.29
CA PHE A 66 5.05 -0.51 7.06
C PHE A 66 5.18 0.96 6.63
N THR A 67 6.41 1.49 6.51
CA THR A 67 6.62 2.86 6.05
C THR A 67 6.08 3.07 4.63
N THR A 68 6.40 2.17 3.68
CA THR A 68 5.85 2.21 2.31
C THR A 68 4.32 2.22 2.30
N MET A 69 3.68 1.40 3.15
CA MET A 69 2.22 1.35 3.28
C MET A 69 1.66 2.69 3.77
N THR A 70 2.29 3.31 4.77
CA THR A 70 1.85 4.61 5.30
C THR A 70 2.01 5.74 4.29
N GLU A 71 3.10 5.74 3.53
CA GLU A 71 3.34 6.72 2.46
C GLU A 71 2.38 6.52 1.27
N SER A 72 1.89 5.30 1.07
CA SER A 72 0.96 4.98 -0.02
C SER A 72 -0.47 5.48 0.24
N LEU A 73 -0.79 5.88 1.48
CA LEU A 73 -2.12 6.37 1.85
C LEU A 73 -2.41 7.75 1.26
N ALA A 74 -3.64 7.93 0.81
CA ALA A 74 -4.19 9.26 0.59
C ALA A 74 -4.47 9.96 1.94
N PRO A 75 -4.61 11.30 1.96
CA PRO A 75 -5.10 12.01 3.13
C PRO A 75 -6.41 11.39 3.65
N ARG A 76 -6.47 11.17 4.96
CA ARG A 76 -7.59 10.49 5.66
C ARG A 76 -7.77 9.00 5.31
N GLY A 77 -6.76 8.37 4.71
CA GLY A 77 -6.75 6.93 4.47
C GLY A 77 -6.64 6.11 5.77
N VAL A 78 -6.95 4.82 5.67
CA VAL A 78 -6.93 3.87 6.79
C VAL A 78 -5.94 2.75 6.49
N ALA A 79 -5.08 2.45 7.46
CA ALA A 79 -4.14 1.35 7.41
C ALA A 79 -4.53 0.25 8.40
N GLY A 80 -4.46 -1.00 7.95
CA GLY A 80 -4.47 -2.19 8.80
C GLY A 80 -3.09 -2.82 8.87
N VAL A 81 -2.64 -3.15 10.08
CA VAL A 81 -1.38 -3.89 10.29
C VAL A 81 -1.74 -5.28 10.81
N LEU A 82 -1.35 -6.31 10.05
CA LEU A 82 -1.57 -7.72 10.37
C LEU A 82 -0.26 -8.49 10.45
N GLY A 83 0.84 -7.91 9.95
CA GLY A 83 2.15 -8.51 9.96
C GLY A 83 2.62 -8.88 11.37
N ALA A 84 3.08 -10.13 11.54
CA ALA A 84 3.62 -10.61 12.79
C ALA A 84 5.09 -10.18 12.93
N ALA A 85 5.33 -8.97 13.42
CA ALA A 85 6.66 -8.51 13.78
C ALA A 85 7.12 -9.12 15.12
N ALA A 86 8.44 -9.32 15.30
CA ALA A 86 8.99 -9.73 16.59
C ALA A 86 8.74 -8.66 17.66
N LEU A 87 8.59 -9.07 18.93
CA LEU A 87 8.41 -8.13 20.04
C LEU A 87 9.59 -7.14 20.10
N GLY A 88 9.28 -5.86 20.29
CA GLY A 88 10.27 -4.78 20.28
C GLY A 88 10.58 -4.20 18.89
N THR A 89 10.06 -4.79 17.81
CA THR A 89 10.17 -4.20 16.47
C THR A 89 9.41 -2.88 16.42
N SER A 90 10.08 -1.83 15.95
CA SER A 90 9.51 -0.50 15.79
C SER A 90 9.61 -0.06 14.33
N ALA A 91 8.66 0.75 13.88
CA ALA A 91 8.68 1.39 12.57
C ALA A 91 8.42 2.89 12.74
N SER A 92 9.04 3.68 11.88
CA SER A 92 8.93 5.14 11.90
C SER A 92 7.83 5.61 10.96
N LEU A 93 7.21 6.74 11.33
CA LEU A 93 6.14 7.37 10.61
C LEU A 93 6.52 8.83 10.34
N ASP A 94 6.49 9.26 9.07
CA ASP A 94 6.68 10.66 8.74
C ASP A 94 5.37 11.42 9.00
N ILE A 95 5.37 12.20 10.09
CA ILE A 95 4.23 13.01 10.51
C ILE A 95 3.84 14.03 9.44
N GLY A 96 4.82 14.61 8.72
CA GLY A 96 4.57 15.61 7.68
C GLY A 96 3.76 15.03 6.52
N SER A 97 4.07 13.79 6.13
CA SER A 97 3.37 13.08 5.04
C SER A 97 1.89 12.78 5.34
N LEU A 98 1.50 12.75 6.62
CA LEU A 98 0.14 12.42 7.04
C LEU A 98 -0.80 13.61 7.12
N LEU A 99 -0.24 14.82 7.14
CA LEU A 99 -1.03 16.03 7.19
C LEU A 99 -1.68 16.26 5.81
N PRO A 100 -2.98 16.61 5.76
CA PRO A 100 -3.57 17.11 4.53
C PRO A 100 -2.79 18.36 4.11
N MET A 101 -2.09 18.31 2.97
CA MET A 101 -1.52 19.54 2.42
C MET A 101 -2.67 20.52 2.17
N GLY A 102 -2.60 21.69 2.81
CA GLY A 102 -3.51 22.78 2.50
C GLY A 102 -3.45 23.06 1.01
N SER A 103 -4.59 23.10 0.34
CA SER A 103 -4.65 23.61 -1.04
C SER A 103 -3.97 24.98 -1.05
N PRO A 104 -3.05 25.27 -1.98
CA PRO A 104 -2.48 26.60 -2.09
C PRO A 104 -3.65 27.58 -2.24
N SER A 105 -3.89 28.37 -1.19
CA SER A 105 -4.74 29.54 -1.28
C SER A 105 -4.08 30.43 -2.32
N LYS A 106 -4.81 30.74 -3.39
CA LYS A 106 -4.44 31.81 -4.31
C LYS A 106 -4.08 33.08 -3.55
#